data_AF-A0A7C0ZLN2-F1
#
_entry.id   AF-A0A7C0ZLN2-F1
#
_cell.length_a   1.000
_cell.length_b   1.000
_cell.length_c   1.000
_cell.angle_alpha   90.00
_cell.angle_beta   90.00
_cell.angle_gamma   90.00
#
_symmetry.space_group_name_H-M   'P 1'
#
loop_
_entity.id
_entity.type
_entity.pdbx_description
1 polymer ?
#
loop_
_entity_poly.entity_id
_entity_poly.type
_entity_poly.pdbx_seq_one_letter_code
_entity_poly.pdbx_strand_id
1 'polypeptide(L)'
;MKKKNRGMLGALLPRRKRPAATKKKEDNLPKNQRRIWTLSQGKPVPVPVTTGVTDGQMTEILAGDIVPGMELLTDIEAEEK
;
A
#
# COMPACT_ATOMS: atom_id res chain seq x y z
N MET A 1 11.11 17.56 -18.22
CA MET A 1 10.32 17.24 -19.43
C MET A 1 10.33 15.73 -19.67
N LYS A 2 9.18 15.05 -19.66
CA LYS A 2 8.98 13.73 -20.29
C LYS A 2 7.62 13.77 -20.99
N LYS A 3 7.63 13.89 -22.32
CA LYS A 3 6.43 13.97 -23.17
C LYS A 3 5.78 12.58 -23.20
N LYS A 4 4.51 12.49 -22.79
CA LYS A 4 3.71 11.27 -22.89
C LYS A 4 2.96 11.34 -24.21
N ASN A 5 3.33 10.48 -25.16
CA ASN A 5 2.67 10.35 -26.45
C ASN A 5 1.20 10.01 -26.23
N ARG A 6 0.31 10.99 -26.42
CA ARG A 6 -1.14 10.80 -26.40
C ARG A 6 -1.55 10.50 -27.84
N GLY A 7 -1.91 9.25 -28.12
CA GLY A 7 -2.39 8.85 -29.44
C GLY A 7 -3.66 9.64 -29.82
N MET A 8 -3.81 9.96 -31.11
CA MET A 8 -4.90 10.80 -31.63
C MET A 8 -6.30 10.28 -31.28
N LEU A 9 -6.47 8.95 -31.14
CA LEU A 9 -7.72 8.33 -30.71
C LEU A 9 -8.09 8.67 -29.25
N GLY A 10 -7.10 8.93 -28.38
CA GLY A 10 -7.29 9.29 -26.96
C GLY A 10 -7.64 10.75 -26.71
N ALA A 11 -7.84 11.55 -27.77
CA ALA A 11 -8.30 12.94 -27.72
C ALA A 11 -9.80 13.08 -28.04
N LEU A 12 -10.38 12.12 -28.77
CA LEU A 12 -11.79 12.15 -29.20
C LEU A 12 -12.75 11.49 -28.19
N LEU A 13 -12.24 10.64 -27.30
CA LEU A 13 -13.06 9.99 -26.29
C LEU A 13 -13.19 10.88 -25.04
N PRO A 14 -14.40 11.12 -24.50
CA PRO A 14 -14.57 11.77 -23.22
C PRO A 14 -13.79 10.98 -22.16
N ARG A 15 -12.86 11.68 -21.53
CA ARG A 15 -11.91 11.07 -20.59
C ARG A 15 -12.69 10.46 -19.42
N ARG A 16 -12.72 9.12 -19.34
CA ARG A 16 -13.25 8.40 -18.18
C ARG A 16 -12.52 8.92 -16.94
N LYS A 17 -13.25 9.53 -16.00
CA LYS A 17 -12.69 9.90 -14.70
C LYS A 17 -12.19 8.60 -14.08
N ARG A 18 -10.88 8.41 -14.00
CA ARG A 18 -10.33 7.36 -13.13
C ARG A 18 -10.88 7.66 -11.74
N PRO A 19 -11.58 6.72 -11.09
CA PRO A 19 -11.77 6.83 -9.65
C PRO A 19 -10.40 7.10 -9.07
N ALA A 20 -10.27 8.17 -8.28
CA ALA A 20 -9.07 8.31 -7.47
C ALA A 20 -8.98 6.99 -6.70
N ALA A 21 -7.89 6.23 -6.90
CA ALA A 21 -7.59 5.14 -5.99
C ALA A 21 -7.72 5.77 -4.60
N THR A 22 -8.69 5.30 -3.83
CA THR A 22 -8.90 5.71 -2.46
C THR A 22 -7.57 5.44 -1.79
N LYS A 23 -6.76 6.48 -1.63
CA LYS A 23 -5.62 6.43 -0.72
C LYS A 23 -6.27 6.14 0.62
N LYS A 24 -6.23 4.87 1.04
CA LYS A 24 -6.56 4.45 2.40
C LYS A 24 -5.89 5.49 3.29
N LYS A 25 -6.67 6.06 4.21
CA LYS A 25 -6.21 7.03 5.20
C LYS A 25 -4.95 6.47 5.89
N GLU A 26 -3.78 6.81 5.38
CA GLU A 26 -2.56 6.84 6.17
C GLU A 26 -2.68 8.11 7.00
N ASP A 27 -3.43 7.98 8.10
CA ASP A 27 -3.64 9.03 9.10
C ASP A 27 -2.28 9.56 9.55
N ASN A 28 -1.93 10.80 9.19
CA ASN A 28 -0.88 11.65 9.79
C ASN A 28 0.40 10.96 10.31
N LEU A 29 0.83 9.85 9.71
CA LEU A 29 2.02 9.13 10.13
C LEU A 29 3.24 9.82 9.50
N PRO A 30 4.34 9.99 10.25
CA PRO A 30 5.64 10.37 9.70
C PRO A 30 5.97 9.52 8.48
N LYS A 31 6.75 10.07 7.53
CA LYS A 31 7.05 9.43 6.23
C LYS A 31 7.61 8.00 6.35
N ASN A 32 8.30 7.71 7.46
CA ASN A 32 8.92 6.41 7.76
C ASN A 32 8.07 5.53 8.70
N GLN A 33 6.90 5.98 9.15
CA GLN A 33 6.04 5.20 10.01
C GLN A 33 4.95 4.52 9.18
N ARG A 34 4.87 3.20 9.28
CA ARG A 34 3.92 2.37 8.56
C ARG A 34 3.15 1.49 9.55
N ARG A 35 2.10 0.87 9.05
CA ARG A 35 1.32 -0.13 9.77
C ARG A 35 1.33 -1.40 8.95
N ILE A 36 1.70 -2.50 9.59
CA ILE A 36 1.51 -3.85 9.06
C ILE A 36 0.37 -4.50 9.83
N TRP A 37 -0.05 -5.69 9.41
CA TRP A 37 -1.12 -6.43 10.06
C TRP A 37 -0.68 -7.84 10.40
N THR A 38 -0.89 -8.24 11.64
CA THR A 38 -0.81 -9.64 12.09
C THR A 38 -2.21 -10.22 12.17
N LEU A 39 -2.30 -11.54 12.33
CA LEU A 39 -3.56 -12.21 12.61
C LEU A 39 -3.62 -12.56 14.09
N SER A 40 -4.63 -12.08 14.80
CA SER A 40 -4.91 -12.50 16.18
C SER A 40 -6.38 -12.88 16.31
N GLN A 41 -6.64 -14.09 16.79
CA GLN A 41 -8.00 -14.64 16.95
C GLN A 41 -8.85 -14.50 15.67
N GLY A 42 -8.24 -14.74 14.50
CA GLY A 42 -8.92 -14.64 13.21
C GLY A 42 -9.23 -13.21 12.75
N LYS A 43 -8.70 -12.19 13.42
CA LYS A 43 -8.90 -10.77 13.07
C LYS A 43 -7.56 -10.09 12.74
N PRO A 44 -7.50 -9.26 11.69
CA PRO A 44 -6.32 -8.44 11.42
C PRO A 44 -6.08 -7.44 12.56
N VAL A 45 -4.90 -7.49 13.17
CA VAL A 45 -4.45 -6.57 14.22
C VAL A 45 -3.33 -5.68 13.68
N PRO A 46 -3.46 -4.35 13.77
CA PRO A 46 -2.45 -3.45 13.24
C PRO A 46 -1.23 -3.37 14.17
N VAL A 47 -0.04 -3.51 13.59
CA VAL A 47 1.24 -3.31 14.29
C VAL A 47 1.96 -2.10 13.67
N PRO A 48 2.24 -1.03 14.44
CA PRO A 48 3.02 0.10 13.95
C PRO A 48 4.49 -0.28 13.82
N VAL A 49 5.10 0.11 12.71
CA VAL A 49 6.53 -0.13 12.43
C VAL A 49 7.19 1.12 11.87
N THR A 50 8.50 1.21 12.06
CA THR A 50 9.35 2.19 11.38
C THR A 50 10.09 1.50 10.25
N THR A 51 9.92 2.00 9.03
CA THR A 51 10.54 1.47 7.82
C THR A 51 11.79 2.26 7.43
N GLY A 52 12.81 1.57 6.95
CA GLY A 52 14.02 2.13 6.37
C GLY A 52 13.97 2.21 4.85
N VAL A 53 15.04 1.75 4.20
CA VAL A 53 15.13 1.75 2.73
C VAL A 53 14.29 0.62 2.12
N THR A 54 13.89 0.81 0.86
CA THR A 54 13.22 -0.22 0.06
C THR A 54 13.83 -0.29 -1.32
N ASP A 55 13.93 -1.50 -1.87
CA ASP A 55 14.37 -1.76 -3.24
C ASP A 55 13.19 -2.02 -4.22
N GLY A 56 11.95 -1.88 -3.73
CA GLY A 56 10.72 -2.13 -4.48
C GLY A 56 10.18 -3.55 -4.36
N GLN A 57 10.94 -4.49 -3.79
CA GLN A 57 10.47 -5.83 -3.44
C GLN A 57 10.46 -6.04 -1.92
N MET A 58 11.53 -5.60 -1.26
CA MET A 58 11.70 -5.69 0.19
C MET A 58 11.75 -4.29 0.81
N THR A 59 11.22 -4.18 2.02
CA THR A 59 11.32 -2.97 2.84
C THR A 59 12.02 -3.31 4.15
N GLU A 60 13.05 -2.54 4.49
CA GLU A 60 13.74 -2.66 5.76
C GLU A 60 12.84 -2.23 6.93
N ILE A 61 12.88 -2.98 8.03
CA ILE A 61 12.22 -2.62 9.28
C ILE A 61 13.28 -2.22 10.30
N LEU A 62 13.20 -0.97 10.77
CA LEU A 62 14.13 -0.40 11.76
C LEU A 62 13.62 -0.57 13.20
N ALA A 63 12.30 -0.54 13.40
CA ALA A 63 11.67 -0.68 14.71
C ALA A 63 10.22 -1.15 14.59
N GLY A 64 9.71 -1.76 15.66
CA GLY A 64 8.35 -2.27 15.77
C GLY A 64 8.31 -3.55 16.59
N ASP A 65 7.13 -3.92 17.07
CA ASP A 65 6.92 -5.16 17.80
C ASP A 65 6.73 -6.32 16.82
N ILE A 66 7.81 -6.67 16.11
CA ILE A 66 7.83 -7.71 15.10
C ILE A 66 9.11 -8.53 15.25
N VAL A 67 9.03 -9.83 15.00
CA VAL A 67 10.17 -10.75 15.08
C VAL A 67 10.25 -11.63 13.83
N PRO A 68 11.45 -12.12 13.47
CA PRO A 68 11.60 -13.10 12.39
C PRO A 68 10.71 -14.33 12.63
N GLY A 69 10.06 -14.80 11.57
CA GLY A 69 9.13 -15.93 11.63
C GLY A 69 7.71 -15.59 12.08
N MET A 70 7.42 -14.33 12.44
CA MET A 70 6.06 -13.89 12.75
C MET A 70 5.20 -13.84 11.48
N GLU A 71 4.00 -14.41 11.54
CA GLU A 71 3.05 -14.38 10.43
C GLU A 71 2.43 -12.99 10.25
N LEU A 72 2.41 -12.52 9.00
CA LEU A 72 1.89 -11.23 8.60
C LEU A 72 0.88 -11.40 7.46
N LEU A 73 -0.12 -10.52 7.45
CA LEU A 73 -1.07 -10.40 6.35
C LEU A 73 -0.48 -9.48 5.28
N THR A 74 -0.28 -10.02 4.08
CA THR A 74 0.28 -9.27 2.94
C THR A 74 -0.78 -8.83 1.93
N ASP A 75 -1.93 -9.50 1.89
CA ASP A 75 -3.06 -9.12 1.03
C ASP A 75 -4.40 -9.55 1.64
N ILE A 76 -5.50 -9.07 1.07
CA ILE A 76 -6.86 -9.50 1.37
C ILE A 76 -7.60 -9.81 0.07
N GLU A 77 -8.10 -11.03 -0.06
CA GLU A 77 -9.01 -11.38 -1.14
C GLU A 77 -10.45 -11.07 -0.70
N ALA A 78 -11.06 -10.09 -1.35
CA ALA A 78 -12.48 -9.81 -1.18
C ALA A 78 -13.24 -10.64 -2.22
N GLU A 79 -14.00 -11.63 -1.76
CA GLU A 79 -14.91 -12.38 -2.63
C GLU A 79 -16.11 -11.48 -2.96
N GLU A 80 -16.23 -11.06 -4.22
CA GLU A 80 -17.38 -10.31 -4.71
C GLU A 80 -18.53 -11.30 -4.90
N LYS A 81 -19.59 -11.17 -4.10
CA LYS A 81 -20.84 -11.94 -4.20
C LYS A 81 -21.78 -11.36 -5.24
#